data_AF-A0A0G1BPR3-F1
#
_entry.id   AF-A0A0G1BPR3-F1
#
_cell.length_a   1.000
_cell.length_b   1.000
_cell.length_c   1.000
_cell.angle_alpha   90.00
_cell.angle_beta   90.00
_cell.angle_gamma   90.00
#
_symmetry.space_group_name_H-M   'P 1'
#
loop_
_entity.id
_entity.type
_entity.pdbx_description
1 polymer ?
#
loop_
_entity_poly.entity_id
_entity_poly.type
_entity_poly.pdbx_seq_one_letter_code
_entity_poly.pdbx_strand_id
1 'polypeptide(L)'
;MDNETTQIFMEQLGKLPSTVVDFISSSSWDADLDEIGSMYNLHEEDLVKFKQEVTLVLAGLIHPDEFRGTLEQEVGLQGAVLDAIVSATEEKIFAQVRPALMEFFEQESSQYESQTEELQTAQPAQEIPRAPQRVWEKEPDIVPDNLPTDEEPESFLPPIPPKAPKAEADIPSWDITPAHPFEEKMKKVFTAGQQSMGDLTIEPATPQVAPPDTTRTYHADPYREPIE
;
A
#
# COMPACT_ATOMS: atom_id res chain seq x y z
N MET A 1 18.65 9.44 -1.34
CA MET A 1 17.77 10.43 -1.97
C MET A 1 18.58 11.68 -2.26
N ASP A 2 18.62 12.09 -3.51
CA ASP A 2 19.35 13.27 -3.99
C ASP A 2 18.62 14.56 -3.55
N ASN A 3 19.37 15.66 -3.36
CA ASN A 3 18.85 16.92 -2.81
C ASN A 3 17.71 17.53 -3.65
N GLU A 4 17.77 17.32 -4.97
CA GLU A 4 16.82 17.87 -5.93
C GLU A 4 15.43 17.21 -5.80
N THR A 5 15.40 15.89 -5.60
CA THR A 5 14.15 15.13 -5.39
C THR A 5 13.45 15.58 -4.12
N THR A 6 14.21 15.85 -3.05
CA THR A 6 13.64 16.35 -1.78
C THR A 6 13.01 17.73 -1.94
N GLN A 7 13.60 18.61 -2.76
CA GLN A 7 13.03 19.94 -3.01
C GLN A 7 11.71 19.86 -3.77
N ILE A 8 11.64 19.02 -4.81
CA ILE A 8 10.40 18.81 -5.59
C ILE A 8 9.31 18.25 -4.67
N PHE A 9 9.65 17.30 -3.81
CA PHE A 9 8.72 16.73 -2.84
C PHE A 9 8.18 17.79 -1.85
N MET A 10 9.04 18.66 -1.34
CA MET A 10 8.64 19.75 -0.45
C MET A 10 7.76 20.79 -1.15
N GLU A 11 8.04 21.10 -2.42
CA GLU A 11 7.21 22.03 -3.20
C GLU A 11 5.79 21.47 -3.40
N GLN A 12 5.68 20.17 -3.70
CA GLN A 12 4.39 19.50 -3.89
C GLN A 12 3.60 19.42 -2.58
N LEU A 13 4.25 19.07 -1.47
CA LEU A 13 3.64 19.13 -0.14
C LEU A 13 3.04 20.51 0.20
N GLY A 14 3.64 21.60 -0.29
CA GLY A 14 3.12 22.95 -0.10
C GLY A 14 1.84 23.25 -0.89
N LYS A 15 1.53 22.48 -1.93
CA LYS A 15 0.32 22.62 -2.76
C LYS A 15 -0.83 21.74 -2.26
N LEU A 16 -0.52 20.70 -1.49
CA LEU A 16 -1.52 19.78 -0.97
C LEU A 16 -2.45 20.44 0.05
N PRO A 17 -3.69 19.94 0.18
CA PRO A 17 -4.61 20.36 1.23
C PRO A 17 -4.00 20.13 2.62
N SER A 18 -4.23 21.06 3.55
CA SER A 18 -3.69 20.97 4.92
C SER A 18 -4.08 19.67 5.62
N THR A 19 -5.27 19.13 5.35
CA THR A 19 -5.73 17.84 5.85
C THR A 19 -4.78 16.69 5.49
N VAL A 20 -4.25 16.68 4.27
CA VAL A 20 -3.30 15.66 3.81
C VAL A 20 -1.95 15.85 4.48
N VAL A 21 -1.48 17.10 4.58
CA VAL A 21 -0.21 17.44 5.23
C VAL A 21 -0.22 17.08 6.72
N ASP A 22 -1.31 17.36 7.42
CA ASP A 22 -1.51 17.00 8.83
C ASP A 22 -1.51 15.48 9.02
N PHE A 23 -2.15 14.74 8.10
CA PHE A 23 -2.15 13.28 8.10
C PHE A 23 -0.76 12.69 7.83
N ILE A 24 0.00 13.24 6.88
CA ILE A 24 1.38 12.80 6.63
C ILE A 24 2.24 13.05 7.87
N SER A 25 2.01 14.17 8.56
CA SER A 25 2.75 14.60 9.75
C SER A 25 2.42 13.79 11.02
N SER A 26 1.26 13.13 11.08
CA SER A 26 0.87 12.32 12.25
C SER A 26 1.66 11.02 12.37
N SER A 27 2.41 10.61 11.34
CA SER A 27 3.18 9.36 11.25
C SER A 27 2.39 8.06 11.50
N SER A 28 1.06 8.12 11.66
CA SER A 28 0.24 6.95 11.94
C SER A 28 0.19 5.98 10.76
N TRP A 29 0.24 6.52 9.55
CA TRP A 29 0.15 5.74 8.31
C TRP A 29 1.35 4.83 8.08
N ASP A 30 2.56 5.19 8.55
CA ASP A 30 3.75 4.35 8.38
C ASP A 30 3.62 3.03 9.17
N ALA A 31 3.07 3.11 10.38
CA ALA A 31 2.79 1.93 11.20
C ALA A 31 1.70 1.04 10.58
N ASP A 32 0.66 1.64 9.98
CA ASP A 32 -0.37 0.90 9.25
C ASP A 32 0.22 0.16 8.03
N LEU A 33 1.20 0.77 7.33
CA LEU A 33 1.89 0.12 6.22
C LEU A 33 2.75 -1.06 6.66
N ASP A 34 3.46 -0.94 7.79
CA ASP A 34 4.23 -2.05 8.36
C ASP A 34 3.31 -3.21 8.78
N GLU A 35 2.14 -2.90 9.34
CA GLU A 35 1.13 -3.90 9.68
C GLU A 35 0.63 -4.61 8.42
N ILE A 36 0.23 -3.87 7.39
CA ILE A 36 -0.24 -4.43 6.11
C ILE A 36 0.84 -5.31 5.48
N GLY A 37 2.07 -4.81 5.39
CA GLY A 37 3.20 -5.57 4.84
C GLY A 37 3.46 -6.88 5.59
N SER A 38 3.37 -6.83 6.92
CA SER A 38 3.50 -8.01 7.79
C SER A 38 2.34 -9.00 7.61
N MET A 39 1.10 -8.52 7.46
CA MET A 39 -0.09 -9.38 7.27
C MET A 39 0.00 -10.19 5.98
N TYR A 40 0.57 -9.63 4.92
CA TYR A 40 0.71 -10.29 3.62
C TYR A 40 2.09 -10.92 3.38
N ASN A 41 2.98 -10.93 4.38
CA ASN A 41 4.35 -11.43 4.30
C ASN A 41 5.14 -10.84 3.11
N LEU A 42 5.05 -9.52 2.91
CA LEU A 42 5.87 -8.85 1.90
C LEU A 42 7.35 -8.98 2.25
N HIS A 43 8.19 -9.18 1.24
CA HIS A 43 9.64 -9.18 1.43
C HIS A 43 10.11 -7.76 1.80
N GLU A 44 11.23 -7.64 2.51
CA GLU A 44 11.73 -6.33 2.96
C GLU A 44 11.96 -5.35 1.79
N GLU A 45 12.46 -5.87 0.66
CA GLU A 45 12.65 -5.09 -0.57
C GLU A 45 11.33 -4.60 -1.17
N ASP A 46 10.30 -5.44 -1.15
CA ASP A 46 8.96 -5.12 -1.68
C ASP A 46 8.23 -4.15 -0.76
N LEU A 47 8.43 -4.29 0.55
CA LEU A 47 7.89 -3.38 1.56
C LEU A 47 8.43 -1.96 1.37
N VAL A 48 9.73 -1.82 1.11
CA VAL A 48 10.34 -0.49 0.85
C VAL A 48 9.71 0.15 -0.39
N LYS A 49 9.55 -0.60 -1.48
CA LYS A 49 8.89 -0.10 -2.70
C LYS A 49 7.42 0.24 -2.46
N PHE A 50 6.68 -0.63 -1.78
CA PHE A 50 5.29 -0.39 -1.40
C PHE A 50 5.13 0.90 -0.58
N LYS A 51 5.99 1.12 0.42
CA LYS A 51 6.01 2.38 1.20
C LYS A 51 6.30 3.59 0.33
N GLN A 52 7.22 3.47 -0.62
CA GLN A 52 7.53 4.53 -1.57
C GLN A 52 6.32 4.87 -2.44
N GLU A 53 5.66 3.88 -3.02
CA GLU A 53 4.45 4.08 -3.84
C GLU A 53 3.32 4.76 -3.06
N VAL A 54 3.06 4.32 -1.82
CA VAL A 54 2.06 4.97 -0.96
C VAL A 54 2.47 6.41 -0.64
N THR A 55 3.74 6.67 -0.40
CA THR A 55 4.25 8.03 -0.16
C THR A 55 4.02 8.93 -1.38
N LEU A 56 4.17 8.41 -2.60
CA LEU A 56 3.91 9.14 -3.84
C LEU A 56 2.43 9.49 -3.99
N VAL A 57 1.52 8.57 -3.63
CA VAL A 57 0.07 8.84 -3.62
C VAL A 57 -0.29 9.90 -2.58
N LEU A 58 0.25 9.77 -1.35
CA LEU A 58 0.03 10.76 -0.30
C LEU A 58 0.58 12.14 -0.67
N ALA A 59 1.68 12.19 -1.43
CA ALA A 59 2.25 13.41 -1.95
C ALA A 59 1.47 14.02 -3.14
N GLY A 60 0.38 13.37 -3.58
CA GLY A 60 -0.41 13.81 -4.73
C GLY A 60 0.31 13.68 -6.08
N LEU A 61 1.37 12.88 -6.16
CA LEU A 61 2.10 12.63 -7.41
C LEU A 61 1.45 11.52 -8.25
N ILE A 62 0.70 10.62 -7.60
CA ILE A 62 0.00 9.51 -8.24
C ILE A 62 -1.47 9.56 -7.80
N HIS A 63 -2.40 9.37 -8.75
CA HIS A 63 -3.81 9.33 -8.42
C HIS A 63 -4.15 8.07 -7.60
N PRO A 64 -4.99 8.15 -6.55
CA PRO A 64 -5.35 6.99 -5.73
C PRO A 64 -5.94 5.83 -6.53
N ASP A 65 -6.65 6.10 -7.63
CA ASP A 65 -7.21 5.06 -8.50
C ASP A 65 -6.13 4.38 -9.39
N GLU A 66 -4.99 5.04 -9.62
CA GLU A 66 -3.87 4.47 -10.39
C GLU A 66 -2.91 3.64 -9.52
N PHE A 67 -3.02 3.76 -8.20
CA PHE A 67 -2.15 3.08 -7.23
C PHE A 67 -2.07 1.55 -7.45
N ARG A 68 -3.17 0.92 -7.83
CA ARG A 68 -3.19 -0.52 -8.15
C ARG A 68 -2.23 -0.86 -9.29
N GLY A 69 -2.22 -0.05 -10.34
CA GLY A 69 -1.35 -0.25 -11.50
C GLY A 69 0.12 -0.01 -11.18
N THR A 70 0.42 0.97 -10.33
CA THR A 70 1.81 1.25 -9.94
C THR A 70 2.38 0.16 -9.04
N LEU A 71 1.58 -0.40 -8.13
CA LEU A 71 2.00 -1.57 -7.35
C LEU A 71 2.27 -2.81 -8.20
N GLU A 72 1.44 -3.07 -9.21
CA GLU A 72 1.66 -4.18 -10.14
C GLU A 72 2.98 -4.01 -10.91
N GLN A 73 3.30 -2.78 -11.31
CA GLN A 73 4.49 -2.48 -12.10
C GLN A 73 5.78 -2.44 -11.26
N GLU A 74 5.78 -1.74 -10.13
CA GLU A 74 7.00 -1.43 -9.37
C GLU A 74 7.35 -2.52 -8.34
N VAL A 75 6.32 -3.08 -7.69
CA VAL A 75 6.48 -4.15 -6.68
C VAL A 75 6.36 -5.53 -7.32
N GLY A 76 5.69 -5.66 -8.46
CA GLY A 76 5.50 -6.95 -9.14
C GLY A 76 4.43 -7.83 -8.49
N LEU A 77 3.55 -7.24 -7.69
CA LEU A 77 2.43 -7.95 -7.05
C LEU A 77 1.30 -8.16 -8.05
N GLN A 78 0.70 -9.36 -8.07
CA GLN A 78 -0.39 -9.69 -8.98
C GLN A 78 -1.48 -10.53 -8.31
N GLY A 79 -2.67 -10.51 -8.89
CA GLY A 79 -3.80 -11.35 -8.49
C GLY A 79 -4.42 -10.96 -7.15
N ALA A 80 -4.95 -11.96 -6.43
CA ALA A 80 -5.74 -11.73 -5.22
C ALA A 80 -4.97 -11.05 -4.08
N VAL A 81 -3.65 -11.22 -4.00
CA VAL A 81 -2.81 -10.59 -2.97
C VAL A 81 -2.71 -9.08 -3.22
N LEU A 82 -2.53 -8.67 -4.47
CA LEU A 82 -2.51 -7.25 -4.86
C LEU A 82 -3.84 -6.59 -4.49
N ASP A 83 -4.96 -7.19 -4.89
CA ASP A 83 -6.29 -6.62 -4.62
C ASP A 83 -6.56 -6.50 -3.10
N ALA A 84 -6.10 -7.46 -2.30
CA ALA A 84 -6.25 -7.43 -0.85
C ALA A 84 -5.36 -6.35 -0.18
N ILE A 85 -4.13 -6.14 -0.65
CA ILE A 85 -3.23 -5.08 -0.16
C ILE A 85 -3.78 -3.71 -0.53
N VAL A 86 -4.23 -3.53 -1.78
CA VAL A 86 -4.83 -2.28 -2.24
C VAL A 86 -6.05 -1.94 -1.41
N SER A 87 -6.98 -2.90 -1.22
CA SER A 87 -8.17 -2.70 -0.40
C SER A 87 -7.83 -2.34 1.06
N ALA A 88 -6.84 -3.02 1.66
CA ALA A 88 -6.45 -2.75 3.05
C ALA A 88 -5.82 -1.35 3.20
N THR A 89 -5.02 -0.93 2.22
CA THR A 89 -4.37 0.39 2.18
C THR A 89 -5.40 1.49 1.95
N GLU A 90 -6.35 1.24 1.05
CA GLU A 90 -7.44 2.15 0.75
C GLU A 90 -8.33 2.39 1.97
N GLU A 91 -8.67 1.34 2.72
CA GLU A 91 -9.49 1.45 3.92
C GLU A 91 -8.76 2.09 5.11
N LYS A 92 -7.50 1.70 5.38
CA LYS A 92 -6.77 2.19 6.56
C LYS A 92 -6.18 3.58 6.37
N ILE A 93 -5.63 3.84 5.19
CA ILE A 93 -4.80 5.01 4.93
C ILE A 93 -5.56 6.00 4.05
N PHE A 94 -5.96 5.58 2.84
CA PHE A 94 -6.54 6.53 1.89
C PHE A 94 -7.93 7.01 2.27
N ALA A 95 -8.74 6.22 2.98
CA ALA A 95 -10.09 6.62 3.38
C ALA A 95 -10.14 7.99 4.09
N GLN A 96 -9.09 8.35 4.84
CA GLN A 96 -9.01 9.60 5.58
C GLN A 96 -8.64 10.80 4.70
N VAL A 97 -7.84 10.59 3.66
CA VAL A 97 -7.27 11.66 2.82
C VAL A 97 -7.82 11.71 1.40
N ARG A 98 -8.48 10.64 0.94
CA ARG A 98 -9.04 10.52 -0.41
C ARG A 98 -9.94 11.68 -0.83
N PRO A 99 -10.91 12.16 -0.02
CA PRO A 99 -11.74 13.28 -0.47
C PRO A 99 -10.91 14.53 -0.74
N ALA A 100 -9.91 14.82 0.11
CA ALA A 100 -9.02 15.97 -0.07
C ALA A 100 -8.10 15.79 -1.30
N LEU A 101 -7.59 14.58 -1.54
CA LEU A 101 -6.79 14.28 -2.72
C LEU A 101 -7.61 14.38 -4.02
N MET A 102 -8.85 13.86 -4.04
CA MET A 102 -9.71 13.94 -5.23
C MET A 102 -10.08 15.38 -5.57
N GLU A 103 -10.42 16.20 -4.56
CA GLU A 103 -10.69 17.62 -4.76
C GLU A 103 -9.45 18.36 -5.29
N PHE A 104 -8.26 18.02 -4.79
CA PHE A 104 -7.00 18.57 -5.28
C PHE A 104 -6.76 18.26 -6.76
N PHE A 105 -6.94 17.00 -7.19
CA PHE A 105 -6.77 16.61 -8.60
C PHE A 105 -7.86 17.21 -9.51
N GLU A 106 -9.10 17.35 -9.04
CA GLU A 106 -10.18 18.00 -9.77
C GLU A 106 -9.89 19.51 -9.96
N GLN A 107 -9.32 20.16 -8.96
CA GLN A 107 -8.90 21.55 -9.03
C GLN A 107 -7.72 21.75 -9.99
N GLU A 108 -6.69 20.89 -9.93
CA GLU A 108 -5.57 20.96 -10.87
C GLU A 108 -6.01 20.72 -12.32
N SER A 109 -6.81 19.69 -12.58
CA SER A 109 -7.29 19.38 -13.95
C SER A 109 -8.12 20.53 -14.54
N SER A 110 -8.99 21.15 -13.74
CA SER A 110 -9.78 22.32 -14.17
C SER A 110 -8.92 23.54 -14.53
N GLN A 111 -7.77 23.71 -13.87
CA GLN A 111 -6.83 24.80 -14.12
C GLN A 111 -6.06 24.63 -15.45
N TYR A 112 -5.85 23.39 -15.89
CA TYR A 112 -5.25 23.09 -17.20
C TYR A 112 -6.23 23.22 -18.36
N GLU A 113 -7.51 22.87 -18.15
CA GLU A 113 -8.55 22.97 -19.18
C GLU A 113 -8.83 24.44 -19.56
N SER A 114 -8.86 25.32 -18.55
CA SER A 114 -9.05 26.77 -18.74
C SER A 114 -7.91 27.46 -19.51
N GLN A 115 -6.68 26.92 -19.49
CA GLN A 115 -5.56 27.46 -20.27
C GLN A 115 -5.52 26.93 -21.71
N THR A 116 -6.20 25.81 -21.99
CA THR A 116 -6.19 25.18 -23.31
C THR A 116 -7.25 25.77 -24.24
N GLU A 117 -8.36 26.30 -23.71
CA GLU A 117 -9.41 26.95 -24.50
C GLU A 117 -9.02 28.33 -25.07
N GLU A 118 -8.08 29.06 -24.46
CA GLU A 118 -7.65 30.38 -24.97
C GLU A 118 -6.75 30.28 -26.22
N LEU A 119 -6.12 29.12 -26.48
CA LEU A 119 -5.24 28.92 -27.63
C LEU A 119 -5.92 28.33 -28.88
N GLN A 120 -7.20 27.93 -28.81
CA GLN A 120 -7.92 27.36 -29.96
C GLN A 120 -8.78 28.36 -30.75
N THR A 121 -8.89 29.63 -30.32
CA THR A 121 -9.76 30.62 -31.01
C THR A 121 -9.00 31.52 -32.02
N ALA A 122 -7.69 31.31 -32.24
CA ALA A 122 -6.88 32.22 -33.07
C ALA A 122 -5.92 31.54 -34.07
N GLN A 123 -6.34 30.45 -34.74
CA GLN A 123 -5.69 30.05 -36.00
C GLN A 123 -6.60 30.29 -37.21
N PRO A 124 -6.28 31.26 -38.09
CA PRO A 124 -6.95 31.37 -39.38
C PRO A 124 -6.53 30.17 -40.22
N ALA A 125 -7.52 29.47 -40.77
CA ALA A 125 -7.40 28.34 -41.67
C ALA A 125 -6.35 28.62 -42.76
N GLN A 126 -5.16 28.01 -42.64
CA GLN A 126 -4.31 27.77 -43.79
C GLN A 126 -4.73 26.45 -44.41
N GLU A 127 -5.43 26.55 -45.54
CA GLU A 127 -5.70 25.45 -46.45
C GLU A 127 -4.38 24.81 -46.88
N ILE A 128 -4.04 23.66 -46.32
CA ILE A 128 -2.94 22.84 -46.83
C ILE A 128 -3.46 22.09 -48.07
N PRO A 129 -2.85 22.24 -49.25
CA PRO A 129 -3.23 21.50 -50.44
C PRO A 129 -3.02 20.00 -50.21
N ARG A 130 -4.12 19.27 -50.36
CA ARG A 130 -4.26 17.82 -50.22
C ARG A 130 -3.31 17.10 -51.18
N ALA A 131 -2.18 16.59 -50.67
CA ALA A 131 -1.32 15.68 -51.41
C ALA A 131 -2.03 14.33 -51.64
N PRO A 132 -1.87 13.69 -52.81
CA PRO A 132 -2.56 12.46 -53.15
C PRO A 132 -2.11 11.29 -52.26
N GLN A 133 -3.09 10.54 -51.75
CA GLN A 133 -2.89 9.33 -50.97
C GLN A 133 -2.04 8.32 -51.75
N ARG A 134 -0.91 7.90 -51.16
CA ARG A 134 -0.19 6.71 -51.60
C ARG A 134 -1.04 5.48 -51.28
N VAL A 135 -1.59 4.88 -52.33
CA VAL A 135 -2.17 3.55 -52.34
C VAL A 135 -1.05 2.58 -51.99
N TRP A 136 -1.19 1.86 -50.88
CA TRP A 136 -0.32 0.74 -50.55
C TRP A 136 -0.62 -0.40 -51.53
N GLU A 137 0.34 -0.69 -52.42
CA GLU A 137 0.30 -1.87 -53.27
C GLU A 137 0.51 -3.13 -52.43
N LYS A 138 -0.32 -4.14 -52.72
CA LYS A 138 -0.28 -5.48 -52.12
C LYS A 138 1.11 -6.09 -52.25
N GLU A 139 1.65 -6.57 -51.14
CA GLU A 139 2.83 -7.44 -51.15
C GLU A 139 2.53 -8.75 -51.92
N PRO A 140 3.46 -9.22 -52.77
CA PRO A 140 3.40 -10.55 -53.35
C PRO A 140 3.83 -11.61 -52.33
N ASP A 141 3.00 -12.63 -52.24
CA ASP A 141 3.23 -13.92 -51.57
C ASP A 141 4.43 -14.63 -52.21
N ILE A 142 5.60 -14.56 -51.56
CA ILE A 142 6.79 -15.30 -51.95
C ILE A 142 7.22 -16.12 -50.75
N VAL A 143 6.81 -17.39 -50.78
CA VAL A 143 7.25 -18.45 -49.87
C VAL A 143 8.59 -18.98 -50.39
N PRO A 144 9.73 -18.79 -49.68
CA PRO A 144 10.95 -19.52 -50.01
C PRO A 144 10.83 -20.97 -49.50
N ASP A 145 10.50 -21.86 -50.43
CA ASP A 145 10.60 -23.31 -50.32
C ASP A 145 12.09 -23.71 -50.27
N ASN A 146 12.68 -23.79 -49.07
CA ASN A 146 13.96 -24.46 -48.78
C ASN A 146 14.24 -24.50 -47.27
N LEU A 147 13.44 -25.28 -46.52
CA LEU A 147 13.83 -25.70 -45.19
C LEU A 147 14.07 -27.22 -45.20
N PRO A 148 15.30 -27.71 -44.95
CA PRO A 148 15.57 -29.14 -44.88
C PRO A 148 14.79 -29.76 -43.72
N THR A 149 13.95 -30.72 -44.08
CA THR A 149 13.46 -31.80 -43.23
C THR A 149 14.64 -32.56 -42.63
N ASP A 150 14.67 -32.64 -41.31
CA ASP A 150 14.89 -33.83 -40.45
C ASP A 150 15.53 -33.33 -39.14
N GLU A 151 14.81 -33.44 -38.02
CA GLU A 151 15.34 -33.96 -36.76
C GLU A 151 14.27 -33.83 -35.66
N GLU A 152 14.00 -34.97 -35.05
CA GLU A 152 12.99 -35.23 -34.02
C GLU A 152 13.24 -34.39 -32.75
N PRO A 153 12.21 -33.84 -32.10
CA PRO A 153 12.35 -33.49 -30.70
C PRO A 153 12.32 -34.77 -29.86
N GLU A 154 13.51 -35.31 -29.55
CA GLU A 154 13.67 -36.25 -28.45
C GLU A 154 13.10 -35.61 -27.17
N SER A 155 11.97 -36.17 -26.76
CA SER A 155 11.34 -35.99 -25.46
C SER A 155 12.33 -36.43 -24.36
N PHE A 156 13.17 -35.50 -23.89
CA PHE A 156 13.98 -35.65 -22.67
C PHE A 156 13.14 -35.46 -21.40
N LEU A 157 12.01 -36.17 -21.30
CA LEU A 157 11.34 -36.38 -20.02
C LEU A 157 11.62 -37.81 -19.56
N PRO A 158 12.29 -38.02 -18.42
CA PRO A 158 12.44 -39.35 -17.86
C PRO A 158 11.05 -39.93 -17.53
N PRO A 159 10.83 -41.23 -17.75
CA PRO A 159 9.56 -41.88 -17.45
C PRO A 159 9.27 -41.78 -15.94
N ILE A 160 8.23 -41.01 -15.59
CA ILE A 160 7.69 -40.98 -14.24
C ILE A 160 7.04 -42.35 -13.99
N PRO A 161 7.48 -43.13 -12.97
CA PRO A 161 6.83 -44.39 -12.66
C PRO A 161 5.40 -44.14 -12.16
N PRO A 162 4.40 -44.95 -12.58
CA PRO A 162 3.04 -44.84 -12.09
C PRO A 162 3.00 -45.20 -10.59
N LYS A 163 2.79 -44.20 -9.74
CA LYS A 163 2.56 -44.41 -8.30
C LYS A 163 1.13 -44.91 -8.13
N ALA A 164 0.99 -46.21 -7.91
CA ALA A 164 -0.26 -46.87 -7.61
C ALA A 164 -0.96 -46.25 -6.38
N PRO A 165 -2.31 -46.27 -6.34
CA PRO A 165 -3.08 -45.88 -5.17
C PRO A 165 -3.15 -47.05 -4.20
N LYS A 166 -2.76 -46.85 -2.94
CA LYS A 166 -3.20 -47.71 -1.83
C LYS A 166 -2.83 -47.15 -0.46
N ALA A 167 -3.82 -47.31 0.43
CA ALA A 167 -3.71 -47.51 1.87
C ALA A 167 -3.44 -46.29 2.76
N GLU A 168 -4.54 -45.67 3.20
CA GLU A 168 -5.05 -45.86 4.59
C GLU A 168 -4.03 -46.51 5.55
N ALA A 169 -3.44 -45.68 6.42
CA ALA A 169 -2.80 -46.12 7.65
C ALA A 169 -2.78 -44.96 8.66
N ASP A 170 -3.47 -45.21 9.78
CA ASP A 170 -3.25 -44.67 11.13
C ASP A 170 -2.05 -43.74 11.32
N ILE A 171 -2.32 -42.54 11.85
CA ILE A 171 -1.31 -41.65 12.41
C ILE A 171 -1.27 -41.90 13.93
N PRO A 172 -0.27 -42.63 14.46
CA PRO A 172 -0.03 -42.64 15.89
C PRO A 172 0.64 -41.33 16.32
N SER A 173 0.06 -40.74 17.36
CA SER A 173 0.56 -39.61 18.11
C SER A 173 1.97 -39.89 18.63
N TRP A 174 2.95 -39.06 18.27
CA TRP A 174 4.24 -39.03 18.95
C TRP A 174 4.53 -37.62 19.43
N ASP A 175 4.39 -37.52 20.74
CA ASP A 175 4.86 -36.50 21.66
C ASP A 175 6.41 -36.53 21.72
N ILE A 176 7.02 -35.45 22.26
CA ILE A 176 8.41 -35.33 22.80
C ILE A 176 9.51 -35.07 21.72
N THR A 177 10.39 -34.03 21.67
CA THR A 177 10.91 -32.88 22.49
C THR A 177 11.95 -32.09 21.62
N PRO A 178 12.73 -31.05 22.05
CA PRO A 178 12.85 -30.40 23.35
C PRO A 178 12.65 -28.87 23.37
N ALA A 179 12.12 -28.40 24.49
CA ALA A 179 11.93 -27.00 24.82
C ALA A 179 13.27 -26.25 24.87
N HIS A 180 13.32 -25.12 24.17
CA HIS A 180 14.39 -24.13 24.25
C HIS A 180 14.28 -23.41 25.61
N PRO A 181 15.38 -23.17 26.35
CA PRO A 181 15.35 -22.56 27.70
C PRO A 181 14.79 -21.13 27.75
N PHE A 182 14.45 -20.55 26.59
CA PHE A 182 13.84 -19.24 26.45
C PHE A 182 12.31 -19.25 26.58
N GLU A 183 11.64 -20.32 26.14
CA GLU A 183 10.17 -20.45 26.21
C GLU A 183 9.66 -20.56 27.65
N GLU A 184 10.45 -21.19 28.54
CA GLU A 184 10.07 -21.38 29.94
C GLU A 184 10.00 -20.06 30.74
N LYS A 185 10.74 -19.03 30.31
CA LYS A 185 10.71 -17.70 30.96
C LYS A 185 9.51 -16.86 30.52
N MET A 186 9.08 -16.97 29.26
CA MET A 186 7.92 -16.22 28.75
C MET A 186 6.59 -16.73 29.31
N LYS A 187 6.49 -18.02 29.65
CA LYS A 187 5.27 -18.59 30.23
C LYS A 187 5.03 -18.18 31.69
N LYS A 188 6.09 -17.81 32.42
CA LYS A 188 5.99 -17.37 33.83
C LYS A 188 5.51 -15.94 34.03
N VAL A 189 5.57 -15.07 33.01
CA VAL A 189 5.07 -13.69 33.12
C VAL A 189 3.57 -13.56 32.84
N PHE A 190 2.93 -14.54 32.18
CA PHE A 190 1.50 -14.49 31.85
C PHE A 190 0.57 -15.18 32.85
N THR A 191 1.10 -15.82 33.90
CA THR A 191 0.29 -16.63 34.85
C THR A 191 0.33 -16.08 36.28
N ALA A 192 0.57 -14.78 36.47
CA ALA A 192 0.61 -14.12 37.78
C ALA A 192 -0.59 -13.17 38.03
N GLY A 193 -1.57 -13.12 37.14
CA GLY A 193 -2.72 -12.20 37.24
C GLY A 193 -4.09 -12.86 37.46
N GLN A 194 -4.14 -14.18 37.68
CA GLN A 194 -5.41 -14.91 37.85
C GLN A 194 -5.68 -15.19 39.34
N GLN A 195 -5.78 -14.13 40.15
CA GLN A 195 -6.43 -14.22 41.46
C GLN A 195 -7.92 -13.89 41.31
N SER A 196 -8.73 -14.94 41.35
CA SER A 196 -10.01 -15.00 42.08
C SER A 196 -10.89 -13.74 42.07
N MET A 197 -11.75 -13.60 41.05
CA MET A 197 -13.02 -12.88 41.23
C MET A 197 -14.08 -13.90 41.66
N GLY A 198 -14.24 -14.03 42.97
CA GLY A 198 -15.46 -14.55 43.56
C GLY A 198 -16.56 -13.49 43.46
N ASP A 199 -17.74 -13.94 43.04
CA ASP A 199 -19.06 -13.53 43.53
C ASP A 199 -19.24 -12.05 43.89
N LEU A 200 -19.69 -11.24 42.92
CA LEU A 200 -20.36 -9.98 43.23
C LEU A 200 -21.62 -9.86 42.37
N THR A 201 -22.73 -10.17 43.04
CA THR A 201 -24.10 -9.85 42.66
C THR A 201 -24.23 -8.37 42.31
N ILE A 202 -24.72 -8.08 41.11
CA ILE A 202 -24.97 -6.71 40.63
C ILE A 202 -26.35 -6.28 41.12
N GLU A 203 -26.41 -5.47 42.18
CA GLU A 203 -27.59 -4.64 42.50
C GLU A 203 -27.62 -3.41 41.57
N PRO A 204 -28.79 -3.03 41.02
CA PRO A 204 -28.92 -1.84 40.19
C PRO A 204 -29.02 -0.57 41.07
N ALA A 205 -27.91 0.16 41.21
CA ALA A 205 -27.88 1.46 41.89
C ALA A 205 -27.92 2.64 40.90
N THR A 206 -28.87 3.52 41.18
CA THR A 206 -29.21 4.85 40.66
C THR A 206 -28.03 5.76 40.28
N PRO A 207 -28.13 6.61 39.24
CA PRO A 207 -27.07 7.54 38.85
C PRO A 207 -26.88 8.67 39.87
N GLN A 208 -25.68 8.75 40.46
CA GLN A 208 -25.24 9.86 41.31
C GLN A 208 -24.24 10.73 40.53
N VAL A 209 -24.61 11.99 40.32
CA VAL A 209 -23.80 13.07 39.76
C VAL A 209 -22.72 13.47 40.77
N ALA A 210 -21.46 13.57 40.35
CA ALA A 210 -20.35 14.07 41.17
C ALA A 210 -19.63 15.27 40.51
N PRO A 211 -19.11 16.23 41.30
CA PRO A 211 -18.64 17.56 40.87
C PRO A 211 -17.15 17.59 40.43
N PRO A 212 -16.68 18.70 39.81
CA PRO A 212 -15.31 18.83 39.30
C PRO A 212 -14.27 19.01 40.42
N ASP A 213 -13.23 18.17 40.39
CA ASP A 213 -12.10 18.23 41.30
C ASP A 213 -11.03 19.21 40.77
N THR A 214 -10.84 20.30 41.50
CA THR A 214 -9.80 21.31 41.27
C THR A 214 -8.74 21.21 42.35
N THR A 215 -7.65 20.46 42.13
CA THR A 215 -6.35 20.72 42.77
C THR A 215 -5.19 20.21 41.91
N ARG A 216 -4.75 21.03 40.93
CA ARG A 216 -3.42 20.86 40.34
C ARG A 216 -2.40 21.57 41.23
N THR A 217 -1.71 20.80 42.05
CA THR A 217 -0.52 21.25 42.80
C THR A 217 0.58 21.57 41.79
N TYR A 218 0.84 22.86 41.57
CA TYR A 218 1.95 23.32 40.74
C TYR A 218 3.27 23.06 41.50
N HIS A 219 4.05 22.10 41.00
CA HIS A 219 5.45 21.97 41.38
C HIS A 219 6.21 23.10 40.67
N ALA A 220 6.59 24.14 41.42
CA ALA A 220 7.38 25.23 40.88
C ALA A 220 8.72 24.69 40.38
N ASP A 221 9.06 25.02 39.14
CA ASP A 221 10.33 24.71 38.50
C ASP A 221 11.42 25.66 39.06
N PRO A 222 12.46 25.16 39.75
CA PRO A 222 13.50 25.97 40.36
C PRO A 222 14.40 26.72 39.38
N TYR A 223 14.24 26.56 38.06
CA TYR A 223 15.02 27.26 37.03
C TYR A 223 14.25 28.32 36.23
N ARG A 224 13.03 28.68 36.62
CA ARG A 224 12.26 29.71 35.93
C ARG A 224 12.64 31.11 36.41
N GLU A 225 13.56 31.77 35.71
CA GLU A 225 13.90 33.17 35.94
C GLU A 225 12.70 34.10 35.67
N PRO A 226 12.49 35.15 36.48
CA PRO A 226 11.44 36.14 36.24
C PRO A 226 11.79 37.00 35.01
N ILE A 227 10.79 37.19 34.16
CA ILE A 227 10.88 38.11 33.01
C ILE A 227 10.72 39.53 33.58
N GLU A 228 11.70 40.39 33.34
CA GLU A 228 11.66 41.84 33.67
C GLU A 228 10.66 42.62 32.81
#